data_AF-A0AA97D8L2-F1
#
_entry.id   AF-A0AA97D8L2-F1
#
_cell.length_a   1.000
_cell.length_b   1.000
_cell.length_c   1.000
_cell.angle_alpha   90.00
_cell.angle_beta   90.00
_cell.angle_gamma   90.00
#
_symmetry.space_group_name_H-M   'P 1'
#
loop_
_entity.id
_entity.type
_entity.pdbx_description
1 polymer ?
#
loop_
_entity_poly.entity_id
_entity_poly.type
_entity_poly.pdbx_seq_one_letter_code
_entity_poly.pdbx_strand_id
1 'polypeptide(L)'
;MIKPIADLLTEPGQSRYALCVGVSKRAREIAAEAEDKGEILDEKPVELAVEELKKHEYRIVESDRNEDEEADEAKEIKIEEQIIEEAAPNVQ
;
A
#
# COMPACT_ATOMS: atom_id res chain seq x y z
N MET A 1 24.98 -12.69 -16.66
CA MET A 1 23.67 -12.02 -16.61
C MET A 1 23.37 -11.77 -15.14
N ILE A 2 23.25 -10.50 -14.73
CA ILE A 2 22.89 -10.14 -13.35
C ILE A 2 21.39 -10.43 -13.21
N LYS A 3 20.99 -11.17 -12.17
CA LYS A 3 19.56 -11.39 -11.91
C LYS A 3 18.92 -10.05 -11.52
N PRO A 4 17.78 -9.68 -12.12
CA PRO A 4 17.06 -8.48 -11.71
C PRO A 4 16.65 -8.63 -10.24
N ILE A 5 16.70 -7.52 -9.49
CA ILE A 5 16.46 -7.52 -8.04
C ILE A 5 15.08 -8.06 -7.66
N ALA A 6 14.09 -7.94 -8.56
CA ALA A 6 12.78 -8.54 -8.38
C ALA A 6 12.88 -10.05 -8.12
N ASP A 7 13.71 -10.76 -8.87
CA ASP A 7 13.87 -12.22 -8.73
C ASP A 7 14.57 -12.63 -7.42
N LEU A 8 15.21 -11.67 -6.72
CA LEU A 8 15.81 -11.90 -5.40
C LEU A 8 14.82 -11.64 -4.26
N LEU A 9 13.78 -10.85 -4.51
CA LEU A 9 12.80 -10.41 -3.52
C LEU A 9 11.45 -11.14 -3.65
N THR A 10 11.15 -11.75 -4.80
CA THR A 10 9.96 -12.56 -5.01
C THR A 10 10.19 -14.02 -4.60
N GLU A 11 9.26 -14.58 -3.84
CA GLU A 11 9.23 -16.03 -3.60
C GLU A 11 8.84 -16.80 -4.89
N PRO A 12 9.24 -18.08 -5.03
CA PRO A 12 8.85 -18.90 -6.18
C PRO A 12 7.32 -19.01 -6.29
N GLY A 13 6.77 -18.54 -7.41
CA GLY A 13 5.32 -18.55 -7.67
C GLY A 13 4.61 -17.22 -7.36
N GLN A 14 5.31 -16.25 -6.77
CA GLN A 14 4.77 -14.92 -6.50
C GLN A 14 4.80 -14.02 -7.74
N SER A 15 3.75 -13.25 -7.94
CA SER A 15 3.64 -12.24 -8.99
C SER A 15 4.52 -11.03 -8.69
N ARG A 16 5.25 -10.59 -9.71
CA ARG A 16 6.02 -9.34 -9.68
C ARG A 16 5.13 -8.11 -9.45
N TYR A 17 3.88 -8.17 -9.88
CA TYR A 17 2.91 -7.11 -9.62
C TYR A 17 2.56 -7.03 -8.14
N ALA A 18 2.36 -8.16 -7.47
CA ALA A 18 2.10 -8.17 -6.04
C ALA A 18 3.29 -7.66 -5.24
N LEU A 19 4.53 -7.98 -5.66
CA LEU A 19 5.72 -7.37 -5.08
C LEU A 19 5.66 -5.83 -5.15
N CYS A 20 5.37 -5.28 -6.33
CA CYS A 20 5.27 -3.83 -6.52
C CYS A 20 4.16 -3.20 -5.66
N VAL A 21 2.97 -3.82 -5.64
CA VAL A 21 1.82 -3.34 -4.87
C VAL A 21 2.11 -3.41 -3.36
N GLY A 22 2.65 -4.53 -2.88
CA GLY A 22 3.00 -4.74 -1.48
C GLY A 22 4.05 -3.75 -0.98
N VAL A 23 5.14 -3.55 -1.73
CA VAL A 23 6.16 -2.54 -1.41
C VAL A 23 5.56 -1.13 -1.42
N SER A 24 4.67 -0.82 -2.37
CA SER A 24 4.02 0.49 -2.44
C SER A 24 3.08 0.74 -1.26
N LYS A 25 2.33 -0.27 -0.82
CA LYS A 25 1.47 -0.20 0.38
C LYS A 25 2.34 0.09 1.61
N ARG A 26 3.40 -0.69 1.83
CA ARG A 26 4.31 -0.52 2.97
C ARG A 26 4.99 0.85 2.96
N ALA A 27 5.44 1.33 1.80
CA ALA A 27 6.05 2.65 1.68
C ALA A 27 5.09 3.79 2.08
N ARG A 28 3.79 3.66 1.78
CA ARG A 28 2.78 4.65 2.21
C ARG A 28 2.56 4.60 3.72
N GLU A 29 2.54 3.42 4.33
CA GLU A 29 2.46 3.27 5.78
C GLU A 29 3.64 3.94 6.49
N ILE A 30 4.87 3.70 6.02
CA ILE A 30 6.09 4.32 6.56
C ILE A 30 6.01 5.85 6.47
N ALA A 31 5.54 6.38 5.34
CA ALA A 31 5.38 7.81 5.17
C ALA A 31 4.32 8.39 6.12
N ALA A 32 3.16 7.74 6.25
CA ALA A 32 2.09 8.16 7.14
C ALA A 32 2.52 8.11 8.62
N GLU A 33 3.19 7.04 9.04
CA GLU A 33 3.72 6.93 10.40
C GLU A 33 4.73 8.03 10.73
N ALA A 34 5.59 8.40 9.78
CA ALA A 34 6.55 9.48 9.97
C ALA A 34 5.85 10.85 10.06
N GLU A 35 4.84 11.08 9.22
CA GLU A 35 4.02 12.30 9.28
C GLU A 35 3.28 12.42 10.61
N ASP A 36 2.65 11.35 11.08
CA ASP A 36 1.92 11.29 12.35
C ASP A 36 2.85 11.55 13.56
N LYS A 37 4.09 11.07 13.50
CA LYS A 37 5.11 11.31 14.53
C LYS A 37 5.82 12.66 14.39
N GLY A 38 5.63 13.36 13.27
CA GLY A 38 6.39 14.57 12.92
C GLY A 38 7.88 14.30 12.69
N GLU A 39 8.23 13.08 12.28
CA GLU A 39 9.61 12.65 12.01
C GLU A 39 10.01 12.94 10.56
N ILE A 40 11.23 13.45 10.37
CA ILE A 40 11.80 13.64 9.03
C ILE A 40 12.52 12.35 8.65
N LEU A 41 12.09 11.72 7.55
CA LEU A 41 12.75 10.55 7.00
C LEU A 41 14.00 10.97 6.19
N ASP A 42 15.15 10.43 6.57
CA ASP A 42 16.41 10.62 5.83
C ASP A 42 16.43 9.82 4.50
N GLU A 43 15.80 8.64 4.52
CA GLU A 43 15.70 7.73 3.38
C GLU A 43 14.30 7.75 2.76
N LYS A 44 14.19 7.42 1.47
CA LYS A 44 12.88 7.38 0.81
C LYS A 44 12.03 6.25 1.41
N PRO A 45 10.71 6.45 1.62
CA PRO A 45 9.85 5.40 2.17
C PRO A 45 9.86 4.09 1.36
N VAL A 46 10.03 4.20 0.03
CA VAL A 46 10.14 3.01 -0.85
C VAL A 46 11.45 2.25 -0.63
N GLU A 47 12.56 2.94 -0.35
CA GLU A 47 13.84 2.30 -0.05
C GLU A 47 13.76 1.58 1.30
N LEU A 48 13.20 2.25 2.33
CA LEU A 48 12.94 1.65 3.63
C LEU A 48 12.06 0.40 3.53
N ALA A 49 10.97 0.45 2.76
CA ALA A 49 10.10 -0.70 2.55
C ALA A 49 10.83 -1.88 1.87
N VAL A 50 11.74 -1.62 0.92
CA VAL A 50 12.53 -2.68 0.28
C VAL A 50 13.57 -3.27 1.24
N GLU A 51 14.19 -2.44 2.09
CA GLU A 51 15.14 -2.92 3.11
C GLU A 51 14.45 -3.75 4.20
N GLU A 52 13.29 -3.31 4.69
CA GLU A 52 12.45 -4.09 5.62
C GLU A 52 12.04 -5.44 5.01
N LEU A 53 11.74 -5.48 3.70
CA LEU A 53 11.44 -6.73 2.99
C LEU A 53 12.65 -7.67 2.94
N LYS A 54 13.84 -7.14 2.63
CA LYS A 54 15.10 -7.93 2.63
C LYS A 54 15.42 -8.48 4.02
N LYS A 55 15.12 -7.72 5.07
CA LYS A 55 15.29 -8.13 6.47
C LYS A 55 14.20 -9.10 6.96
N HIS A 56 13.20 -9.41 6.11
CA HIS A 56 12.06 -10.26 6.44
C HIS A 56 11.21 -9.71 7.60
N GLU A 57 11.14 -8.38 7.74
CA GLU A 57 10.30 -7.73 8.77
C GLU A 57 8.81 -7.83 8.42
N TYR A 58 8.49 -7.95 7.13
CA TYR A 58 7.15 -8.25 6.64
C TYR A 58 7.22 -9.21 5.43
N ARG A 59 6.06 -9.78 5.07
CA ARG A 59 5.90 -10.63 3.89
C ARG A 59 4.69 -10.17 3.07
N ILE A 60 4.81 -10.24 1.76
CA ILE A 60 3.73 -9.96 0.82
C ILE A 60 2.96 -11.25 0.60
N VAL A 61 1.68 -11.25 0.97
CA VAL A 61 0.76 -12.37 0.72
C VAL A 61 -0.20 -11.95 -0.38
N GLU A 62 -0.31 -12.77 -1.41
CA GLU A 62 -1.29 -12.58 -2.48
C GLU A 62 -2.61 -13.18 -2.03
N SER A 63 -3.65 -12.35 -1.97
CA SER A 63 -5.02 -12.82 -1.80
C SER A 63 -5.59 -13.18 -3.18
N ASP A 64 -6.33 -14.29 -3.26
CA ASP A 64 -7.06 -14.68 -4.46
C ASP A 64 -8.28 -13.76 -4.65
N ARG A 65 -8.05 -12.53 -5.15
CA ARG A 65 -8.95 -11.51 -5.77
C ARG A 65 -10.41 -11.29 -5.31
N ASN A 66 -10.96 -12.09 -4.42
CA ASN A 66 -12.38 -12.10 -4.09
C ASN A 66 -12.69 -11.21 -2.87
N GLU A 67 -11.68 -10.87 -2.06
CA GLU A 67 -11.87 -10.06 -0.83
C GLU A 67 -11.55 -8.56 -1.04
N ASP A 68 -10.70 -8.22 -2.02
CA ASP A 68 -10.33 -6.83 -2.31
C ASP A 68 -11.43 -6.10 -3.11
N GLU A 69 -12.22 -6.81 -3.92
CA GLU A 69 -13.36 -6.22 -4.68
C GLU A 69 -14.42 -5.65 -3.73
N GLU A 70 -14.82 -6.38 -2.69
CA GLU A 70 -15.78 -5.89 -1.68
C GLU A 70 -15.24 -4.68 -0.89
N ALA A 71 -13.95 -4.66 -0.58
CA ALA A 71 -13.34 -3.59 0.20
C ALA A 71 -13.16 -2.30 -0.61
N ASP A 72 -12.87 -2.40 -1.91
CA ASP A 72 -12.75 -1.26 -2.81
C ASP A 72 -14.13 -0.71 -3.20
N GLU A 73 -15.13 -1.57 -3.47
CA GLU A 73 -16.54 -1.16 -3.64
C GLU A 73 -17.07 -0.43 -2.40
N ALA A 74 -16.80 -0.94 -1.19
CA ALA A 74 -17.25 -0.30 0.04
C ALA A 74 -16.60 1.07 0.30
N LYS A 75 -15.38 1.31 -0.21
CA LYS A 75 -14.73 2.63 -0.13
C LYS A 75 -15.35 3.60 -1.12
N GLU A 76 -15.62 3.17 -2.35
CA GLU A 76 -16.27 3.99 -3.36
C GLU A 76 -17.66 4.45 -2.89
N ILE A 77 -18.47 3.54 -2.33
CA ILE A 77 -19.80 3.87 -1.79
C ILE A 77 -19.71 4.91 -0.67
N LYS A 78 -18.77 4.74 0.27
CA LYS A 78 -18.59 5.70 1.38
C LYS A 78 -18.14 7.07 0.90
N ILE A 79 -17.31 7.13 -0.14
CA ILE A 79 -16.87 8.39 -0.74
C ILE A 79 -18.05 9.08 -1.42
N GLU A 80 -18.87 8.34 -2.17
CA GLU A 80 -20.09 8.89 -2.79
C GLU A 80 -21.10 9.40 -1.76
N GLU A 81 -21.34 8.66 -0.67
CA GLU A 81 -22.22 9.09 0.42
C GLU A 81 -21.69 10.38 1.09
N GLN A 82 -20.39 10.45 1.37
CA GLN A 82 -19.76 11.65 1.95
C GLN A 82 -19.89 12.87 1.02
N ILE A 83 -19.74 12.68 -0.30
CA ILE A 83 -19.90 13.76 -1.28
C ILE A 83 -21.36 14.24 -1.33
N ILE A 84 -22.33 13.32 -1.24
CA ILE A 84 -23.77 13.67 -1.25
C ILE A 84 -24.16 14.45 0.02
N GLU A 85 -23.65 14.05 1.19
CA GLU A 85 -23.90 14.75 2.46
C GLU A 85 -23.27 16.15 2.47
N GLU A 86 -22.06 16.31 1.95
CA GLU A 86 -21.39 17.62 1.87
C GLU A 86 -22.03 18.55 0.82
N ALA A 87 -22.62 17.98 -0.24
CA ALA A 87 -23.28 18.73 -1.30
C ALA A 87 -24.73 19.16 -0.98
N ALA A 88 -25.32 18.71 0.13
CA ALA A 88 -26.62 19.19 0.56
C ALA A 88 -26.46 20.63 1.12
N PRO A 89 -26.86 21.69 0.40
CA PRO A 89 -26.73 23.03 0.91
C PRO A 89 -27.56 23.13 2.20
N ASN A 90 -26.93 23.64 3.24
CA ASN A 90 -27.57 23.99 4.50
C ASN A 90 -28.67 25.04 4.21
N VAL A 91 -29.88 24.56 3.90
CA VAL A 91 -31.06 25.41 3.74
C VAL A 91 -31.44 25.86 5.15
N GLN A 92 -30.92 27.04 5.52
CA GLN A 92 -31.40 27.81 6.66
C GLN A 92 -32.87 28.18 6.51
#